data_AF-A0A9W3D2H2-F1
#
_entry.id   AF-A0A9W3D2H2-F1
#
_cell.length_a   1.000
_cell.length_b   1.000
_cell.length_c   1.000
_cell.angle_alpha   90.00
_cell.angle_beta   90.00
_cell.angle_gamma   90.00
#
_symmetry.space_group_name_H-M   'P 1'
#
loop_
_entity.id
_entity.type
_entity.pdbx_description
1 polymer ?
#
loop_
_entity_poly.entity_id
_entity_poly.type
_entity_poly.pdbx_seq_one_letter_code
_entity_poly.pdbx_strand_id
1 'polypeptide(L)'
;MWEIHKGDVGKSKELVLTVKRTSNKFSKTELDVSFAGESSSPQQENLVIKGCPFQKSCTIYSQDSIVAQTSLMYKLRQIYVGRSKFRLTIFPGSIDRSLVVAMVAVFLQGRN
;
A
#
# COMPACT_ATOMS: atom_id res chain seq x y z
N MET A 1 4.92 10.17 -8.01
CA MET A 1 4.04 9.19 -8.68
C MET A 1 4.87 7.94 -8.89
N TRP A 2 4.34 6.78 -8.54
CA TRP A 2 5.00 5.50 -8.73
C TRP A 2 4.19 4.64 -9.68
N GLU A 3 4.89 3.83 -10.47
CA GLU A 3 4.30 2.93 -11.44
C GLU A 3 4.83 1.52 -11.16
N ILE A 4 3.91 0.60 -10.89
CA ILE A 4 4.23 -0.81 -10.64
C ILE A 4 4.01 -1.56 -11.94
N HIS A 5 5.08 -2.19 -12.42
CA HIS A 5 5.08 -2.95 -13.65
C HIS A 5 5.25 -4.44 -13.33
N LYS A 6 4.56 -5.30 -14.08
CA LYS A 6 4.76 -6.75 -14.01
C LYS A 6 6.07 -7.08 -14.71
N GLY A 7 7.00 -7.67 -13.97
CA GLY A 7 8.23 -8.22 -14.55
C GLY A 7 7.94 -9.60 -15.10
N ASP A 8 7.90 -9.74 -16.43
CA ASP A 8 8.00 -11.03 -17.11
C ASP A 8 9.28 -11.03 -17.95
N VAL A 9 10.11 -12.06 -17.79
CA VAL A 9 11.39 -12.15 -18.50
C VAL A 9 11.11 -12.38 -19.98
N GLY A 10 11.22 -11.32 -20.79
CA GLY A 10 11.05 -11.38 -22.25
C GLY A 10 9.79 -10.72 -22.80
N LYS A 11 8.93 -10.11 -21.97
CA LYS A 11 7.80 -9.29 -22.44
C LYS A 11 8.00 -7.80 -22.10
N SER A 12 7.32 -6.93 -22.84
CA SER A 12 7.22 -5.50 -22.51
C SER A 12 6.68 -5.32 -21.09
N LYS A 13 7.26 -4.39 -20.33
CA LYS A 13 6.82 -4.05 -18.96
C LYS A 13 5.35 -3.64 -18.99
N GLU A 14 4.47 -4.52 -18.55
CA GLU A 14 3.04 -4.24 -18.45
C GLU A 14 2.80 -3.42 -17.19
N LEU A 15 2.23 -2.21 -17.33
CA LEU A 15 1.83 -1.38 -16.20
C LEU A 15 0.65 -2.06 -15.50
N VAL A 16 0.79 -2.32 -14.20
CA VAL A 16 -0.24 -2.99 -13.38
C VAL A 16 -0.96 -1.98 -12.51
N LEU A 17 -0.21 -1.07 -11.89
CA LEU A 17 -0.75 -0.07 -10.97
C LEU A 17 -0.02 1.26 -11.11
N THR A 18 -0.79 2.31 -10.91
CA THR A 18 -0.30 3.66 -10.72
C THR A 18 -0.61 4.10 -9.29
N VAL A 19 0.40 4.62 -8.59
CA VAL A 19 0.26 5.15 -7.24
C VAL A 19 0.55 6.65 -7.25
N LYS A 20 -0.45 7.45 -6.89
CA LYS A 20 -0.36 8.90 -6.78
C LYS A 20 -0.38 9.31 -5.31
N ARG A 21 0.41 10.31 -4.96
CA ARG A 21 0.41 10.87 -3.60
C ARG A 21 -0.56 12.03 -3.54
N THR A 22 -1.53 11.95 -2.65
CA THR A 22 -2.65 12.91 -2.58
C THR A 22 -2.49 13.85 -1.38
N SER A 23 -1.85 13.39 -0.30
CA SER A 23 -1.53 14.26 0.84
C SER A 23 -0.19 13.90 1.48
N ASN A 24 0.54 14.93 1.91
CA ASN A 24 1.79 14.80 2.64
C ASN A 24 1.82 15.78 3.82
N LYS A 25 1.27 15.35 4.97
CA LYS A 25 1.48 16.01 6.26
C LYS A 25 2.60 15.29 7.00
N PHE A 26 3.30 15.99 7.88
CA PHE A 26 4.46 15.48 8.64
C PHE A 26 4.20 14.11 9.31
N SER A 27 2.97 13.88 9.77
CA SER A 27 2.54 12.62 10.40
C SER A 27 1.61 11.76 9.54
N LYS A 28 1.08 12.25 8.41
CA LYS A 28 0.04 11.56 7.63
C LYS A 28 0.33 11.64 6.13
N THR A 29 0.52 10.48 5.52
CA THR A 29 0.63 10.30 4.07
C THR A 29 -0.61 9.56 3.57
N GLU A 30 -1.12 10.03 2.43
CA GLU A 30 -2.25 9.44 1.72
C GLU A 30 -1.85 9.21 0.27
N LEU A 31 -2.04 7.98 -0.21
CA LEU A 31 -1.76 7.56 -1.58
C LEU A 31 -3.04 6.99 -2.20
N ASP A 32 -3.35 7.43 -3.42
CA ASP A 32 -4.37 6.82 -4.26
C ASP A 32 -3.72 5.85 -5.24
N VAL A 33 -4.32 4.69 -5.39
CA VAL A 33 -3.81 3.60 -6.20
C VAL A 33 -4.86 3.20 -7.22
N SER A 34 -4.49 3.27 -8.50
CA SER A 34 -5.36 2.95 -9.62
C SER A 34 -4.72 1.85 -10.47
N PHE A 35 -5.50 0.86 -10.88
CA PHE A 35 -5.04 -0.21 -11.76
C PHE A 35 -4.94 0.26 -13.21
N ALA A 36 -3.94 -0.25 -13.95
CA ALA A 36 -3.77 0.00 -15.37
C ALA A 36 -4.29 -1.22 -16.15
N GLY A 37 -5.44 -1.08 -16.82
CA GLY A 37 -6.08 -2.16 -17.59
C GLY A 37 -7.53 -1.82 -18.01
N GLU A 38 -7.93 -2.26 -19.20
CA GLU A 38 -9.05 -1.78 -20.05
C GLU A 38 -10.47 -1.80 -19.44
N SER A 39 -11.12 -0.62 -19.48
CA SER A 39 -12.50 -0.27 -19.90
C SER A 39 -13.68 -1.28 -19.93
N SER A 40 -13.69 -2.42 -19.21
CA SER A 40 -14.81 -3.38 -19.31
C SER A 40 -15.33 -4.00 -18.00
N SER A 41 -14.91 -3.51 -16.84
CA SER A 41 -15.61 -3.79 -15.59
C SER A 41 -15.94 -2.48 -14.85
N PRO A 42 -17.17 -2.29 -14.33
CA PRO A 42 -17.64 -1.02 -13.77
C PRO A 42 -17.04 -0.70 -12.39
N GLN A 43 -16.00 -1.41 -11.98
CA GLN A 43 -15.33 -1.23 -10.70
C GLN A 43 -13.85 -0.99 -10.97
N GLN A 44 -13.51 0.24 -11.37
CA GLN A 44 -12.18 0.77 -11.10
C GLN A 44 -12.03 0.74 -9.57
N GLU A 45 -11.46 -0.34 -9.03
CA GLU A 45 -11.14 -0.44 -7.60
C GLU A 45 -10.02 0.56 -7.31
N ASN A 46 -10.41 1.81 -7.06
CA ASN A 46 -9.51 2.82 -6.56
C ASN A 46 -9.22 2.48 -5.09
N LEU A 47 -7.98 2.08 -4.82
CA LEU A 47 -7.54 1.77 -3.47
C LEU A 47 -6.91 3.01 -2.86
N VAL A 48 -7.16 3.22 -1.58
CA VAL A 48 -6.61 4.36 -0.85
C VAL A 48 -5.75 3.85 0.29
N ILE A 49 -4.50 4.30 0.35
CA ILE A 49 -3.57 3.97 1.41
C ILE A 49 -3.42 5.18 2.32
N LYS A 50 -3.74 5.03 3.60
CA LYS A 50 -3.61 6.10 4.60
C LYS A 50 -2.73 5.67 5.74
N GLY A 51 -1.85 6.55 6.22
CA GLY A 51 -1.12 6.28 7.46
C GLY A 51 0.10 7.18 7.68
N CYS A 52 1.05 6.72 8.49
CA CYS A 52 2.29 7.40 8.77
C CYS A 52 3.49 6.52 8.36
N PRO A 53 4.22 6.87 7.28
CA PRO A 53 5.42 6.13 6.87
C PRO A 53 6.48 6.10 7.97
N PHE A 54 6.62 7.19 8.74
CA PHE A 54 7.56 7.29 9.86
C PHE A 54 7.29 6.27 10.97
N GLN A 55 6.01 6.01 11.27
CA GLN A 55 5.61 4.99 12.23
C GLN A 55 5.44 3.61 11.59
N LYS A 56 5.67 3.47 10.28
CA LYS A 56 5.34 2.27 9.50
C LYS A 56 3.91 1.78 9.76
N SER A 57 2.99 2.72 9.92
CA SER A 57 1.57 2.47 10.09
C SER A 57 0.86 2.89 8.80
N CYS A 58 0.10 1.98 8.22
CA CYS A 58 -0.71 2.22 7.04
C CYS A 58 -1.89 1.25 7.01
N THR A 59 -3.00 1.73 6.48
CA THR A 59 -4.18 0.93 6.19
C THR A 59 -4.51 1.13 4.73
N ILE A 60 -4.73 0.02 4.03
CA ILE A 60 -5.15 -0.05 2.63
C ILE A 60 -6.65 -0.27 2.62
N TYR A 61 -7.36 0.69 2.04
CA TYR A 61 -8.81 0.69 1.91
C TYR A 61 -9.18 0.36 0.46
N SER A 62 -10.18 -0.51 0.29
CA SER A 62 -10.92 -0.67 -0.95
C SER A 62 -12.32 -0.16 -0.71
N GLN A 63 -12.65 1.01 -1.27
CA GLN A 63 -13.89 1.73 -0.98
C GLN A 63 -14.08 1.90 0.55
N ASP A 64 -15.04 1.19 1.14
CA ASP A 64 -15.35 1.24 2.58
C ASP A 64 -14.79 0.04 3.37
N SER A 65 -14.02 -0.84 2.73
CA SER A 65 -13.48 -2.06 3.33
C SER A 65 -11.96 -1.97 3.56
N ILE A 66 -11.47 -2.63 4.61
CA ILE A 66 -10.03 -2.73 4.88
C ILE A 66 -9.49 -4.00 4.23
N VAL A 67 -8.56 -3.82 3.30
CA VAL A 67 -7.88 -4.93 2.60
C VAL A 67 -6.66 -5.40 3.40
N ALA A 68 -5.89 -4.44 3.91
CA ALA A 68 -4.70 -4.73 4.68
C ALA A 68 -4.37 -3.60 5.64
N GLN A 69 -3.70 -3.95 6.74
CA GLN A 69 -3.25 -2.99 7.72
C GLN A 69 -1.88 -3.37 8.25
N THR A 70 -1.02 -2.37 8.44
CA THR A 70 0.20 -2.52 9.21
C THR A 70 0.02 -2.03 10.64
N SER A 71 0.59 -2.76 11.57
CA SER A 71 0.58 -2.41 12.99
C SER A 71 1.98 -2.51 13.56
N LEU A 72 2.37 -1.52 14.37
CA LEU A 72 3.59 -1.60 15.14
C LEU A 72 3.53 -2.80 16.09
N MET A 73 4.63 -3.54 16.18
CA MET A 73 4.73 -4.65 17.13
C MET A 73 5.03 -4.10 18.52
N TYR A 74 4.00 -3.62 19.20
CA TYR A 74 4.10 -3.28 20.62
C TYR A 74 4.42 -4.53 21.43
N LYS A 75 5.50 -4.49 22.20
CA LYS A 75 5.78 -5.50 23.22
C LYS A 75 5.21 -5.00 24.55
N LEU A 76 4.62 -5.91 25.34
CA LEU A 76 4.21 -5.61 26.71
C LEU A 76 5.41 -4.99 27.46
N ARG A 77 5.19 -3.86 28.13
CA ARG A 77 6.19 -3.08 28.91
C ARG A 77 7.28 -2.35 28.11
N GLN A 78 7.24 -2.30 26.78
CA GLN A 78 8.12 -1.39 26.00
C GLN A 78 7.39 -0.12 25.59
N ILE A 79 7.81 1.01 26.18
CA ILE A 79 7.36 2.36 25.80
C ILE A 79 7.99 2.77 24.45
N TYR A 80 9.20 2.29 24.17
CA TYR A 80 9.91 2.53 22.91
C TYR A 80 9.97 1.25 22.07
N VAL A 81 9.18 1.21 21.00
CA VAL A 81 9.19 0.13 20.02
C VAL A 81 10.16 0.49 18.90
N GLY A 82 11.10 -0.41 18.62
CA GLY A 82 11.98 -0.29 17.45
C GLY A 82 11.15 -0.28 16.17
N ARG A 83 11.25 0.81 15.41
CA ARG A 83 10.52 1.02 14.13
C ARG A 83 11.00 0.10 13.00
N SER A 84 11.93 -0.82 13.27
CA SER A 84 12.43 -1.79 12.29
C SER A 84 11.43 -2.92 12.04
N LYS A 85 10.55 -3.23 13.00
CA LYS A 85 9.61 -4.36 12.93
C LYS A 85 8.16 -3.88 12.97
N PHE A 86 7.35 -4.39 12.05
CA PHE A 86 5.92 -4.17 11.99
C PHE A 86 5.24 -5.44 11.53
N ARG A 87 3.97 -5.59 11.88
CA ARG A 87 3.11 -6.68 11.43
C ARG A 87 2.31 -6.17 10.24
N LEU A 88 2.22 -6.95 9.17
CA LEU A 88 1.28 -6.75 8.08
C LEU A 88 0.17 -7.78 8.22
N THR A 89 -1.06 -7.32 8.39
CA THR A 89 -2.27 -8.14 8.38
C THR A 89 -2.95 -7.95 7.03
N ILE A 90 -3.13 -9.04 6.29
CA ILE A 90 -3.86 -9.05 5.02
C ILE A 90 -5.18 -9.76 5.27
N PHE A 91 -6.29 -9.07 5.06
CA PHE A 91 -7.61 -9.64 5.21
C PHE A 91 -7.96 -10.50 3.99
N PRO A 92 -8.76 -11.57 4.14
CA PRO A 92 -9.20 -12.38 3.02
C PRO A 92 -10.01 -11.52 2.03
N GLY A 93 -9.68 -11.59 0.74
CA GLY A 93 -10.28 -10.78 -0.32
C GLY A 93 -9.81 -11.16 -1.71
N SER A 94 -10.23 -10.39 -2.72
CA SER A 94 -9.93 -10.60 -4.14
C SER A 94 -8.51 -10.17 -4.56
N ILE A 95 -7.84 -9.35 -3.75
CA ILE A 95 -6.55 -8.75 -4.11
C ILE A 95 -5.39 -9.70 -3.81
N ASP A 96 -4.49 -9.86 -4.77
CA ASP A 96 -3.29 -10.68 -4.61
C ASP A 96 -2.36 -10.14 -3.50
N ARG A 97 -1.84 -11.05 -2.68
CA ARG A 97 -0.94 -10.74 -1.56
C ARG A 97 0.34 -10.08 -2.03
N SER A 98 0.85 -10.47 -3.21
CA SER A 98 2.06 -9.88 -3.78
C SER A 98 1.88 -8.39 -4.05
N LEU A 99 0.70 -8.01 -4.53
CA LEU A 99 0.30 -6.64 -4.84
C LEU A 99 0.19 -5.79 -3.57
N VAL A 100 -0.42 -6.34 -2.52
CA VAL A 100 -0.52 -5.70 -1.20
C VAL A 100 0.88 -5.39 -0.65
N VAL A 101 1.81 -6.34 -0.75
CA VAL A 101 3.20 -6.14 -0.30
C VAL A 101 3.89 -5.04 -1.11
N ALA A 102 3.70 -5.00 -2.43
CA ALA A 102 4.25 -3.95 -3.28
C ALA A 102 3.70 -2.56 -2.91
N MET A 103 2.40 -2.44 -2.65
CA MET A 103 1.77 -1.18 -2.18
C MET A 103 2.36 -0.70 -0.85
N VAL A 104 2.55 -1.61 0.12
CA VAL A 104 3.18 -1.28 1.41
C VAL A 104 4.63 -0.83 1.19
N ALA A 105 5.38 -1.49 0.31
CA ALA A 105 6.75 -1.09 -0.01
C ALA A 105 6.81 0.32 -0.60
N VAL A 106 5.95 0.64 -1.57
CA VAL A 106 5.85 1.99 -2.15
C VAL A 106 5.50 3.04 -1.08
N PHE A 107 4.55 2.73 -0.20
CA PHE A 107 4.16 3.63 0.89
C PHE A 107 5.32 3.94 1.84
N LEU A 108 6.14 2.94 2.17
CA LEU A 108 7.32 3.11 3.04
C LEU A 108 8.48 3.81 2.33
N GLN A 109 8.59 3.67 1.00
CA GLN A 109 9.66 4.26 0.19
C GLN A 109 9.51 5.79 0.01
N GLY A 110 8.30 6.34 0.12
CA GLY A 110 8.00 7.78 -0.09
C GLY A 110 8.63 8.78 0.90
N ARG A 111 9.70 8.37 1.59
CA ARG A 111 10.52 9.14 2.55
C ARG A 111 11.75 9.81 1.89
N ASN A 112 12.09 9.46 0.65
CA ASN A 112 13.21 10.11 -0.06
C ASN A 112 12.80 11.46 -0.64
#